data_AF-A0A9E1Q605-F1
#
_entry.id   AF-A0A9E1Q605-F1
#
_cell.length_a   1.000
_cell.length_b   1.000
_cell.length_c   1.000
_cell.angle_alpha   90.00
_cell.angle_beta   90.00
_cell.angle_gamma   90.00
#
_symmetry.space_group_name_H-M   'P 1'
#
loop_
_entity.id
_entity.type
_entity.pdbx_description
1 polymer ?
#
loop_
_entity_poly.entity_id
_entity_poly.type
_entity_poly.pdbx_seq_one_letter_code
_entity_poly.pdbx_strand_id
1 'polypeptide(L)'
;MRTFGHIFITSLVPAVFVVSVHGDVPSEHGLDALIERIGIENVPTGAGVEVAQVEAANESGDYAPDTNDSAFTGKTFTLRSGSSGVQNHATQVGKRMYGTDGVGLAPGVSDINMYSAVGWVQSNYLRFGTGSNPSTPPGNIELFNNSWIGSFGNSGYDNEVLARGDWAIDAHNVMMLNGVTNVDDHVPLMCFGFNCVSVGAADGSHTSGTVPTGYHQAGMQLPLIVAAQGTASNATGVVSAITALLVETRETHPNTSGNFFAGFSETMKAVLLTGGNHSNSWTNNPILSGPNRGRTNQPIDAIYGVGTANINNSHRVLTGGQFASDTSTVGLGSAPTAGWDTTTLTNGQSKYIKFSVSSLADEVSIVLTWHQQANTGFGSYSLADLNLELLQYNGGKPTPLTGDAGIGVFGSGNSVSESEIDTVEHLYLKNLSAGEYVVKMSRSDSAAGARVCSLGWLFPEQDASVPGDLNGDGTVDVNDLLVIIAGWGVCSGECPADLSGDGLVDVSDILLLLSYWS
;
A
#
# COMPACT_ATOMS: atom_id res chain seq x y z
N MET A 1 -22.66 25.67 -26.59
CA MET A 1 -22.07 26.37 -25.43
C MET A 1 -22.88 26.01 -24.21
N ARG A 2 -22.46 24.98 -23.46
CA ARG A 2 -23.01 24.70 -22.13
C ARG A 2 -22.26 25.61 -21.17
N THR A 3 -22.99 26.38 -20.36
CA THR A 3 -22.44 27.23 -19.31
C THR A 3 -21.67 26.33 -18.34
N PHE A 4 -20.35 26.48 -18.27
CA PHE A 4 -19.50 25.73 -17.34
C PHE A 4 -19.88 26.13 -15.92
N GLY A 5 -20.29 25.17 -15.08
CA GLY A 5 -20.52 25.40 -13.66
C GLY A 5 -19.22 25.83 -12.98
N HIS A 6 -19.31 26.75 -12.03
CA HIS A 6 -18.17 27.13 -11.20
C HIS A 6 -17.71 25.90 -10.41
N ILE A 7 -16.48 25.44 -10.66
CA ILE A 7 -15.83 24.44 -9.81
C ILE A 7 -15.40 25.13 -8.51
N PHE A 8 -15.79 24.58 -7.37
CA PHE A 8 -15.26 24.99 -6.08
C PHE A 8 -14.05 24.12 -5.78
N ILE A 9 -12.86 24.71 -5.86
CA ILE A 9 -11.60 24.08 -5.42
C ILE A 9 -11.04 24.92 -4.28
N THR A 10 -10.63 24.25 -3.20
CA THR A 10 -9.90 24.89 -2.10
C THR A 10 -8.70 24.04 -1.72
N SER A 11 -7.66 24.69 -1.22
CA SER A 11 -6.63 24.01 -0.46
C SER A 11 -7.28 23.36 0.77
N LEU A 12 -6.80 22.18 1.15
CA LEU A 12 -7.14 21.61 2.45
C LEU A 12 -6.68 22.60 3.52
N VAL A 13 -7.62 23.06 4.36
CA VAL A 13 -7.33 24.08 5.37
C VAL A 13 -6.31 23.50 6.36
N PRO A 14 -5.17 24.16 6.61
CA PRO A 14 -4.31 23.78 7.71
C PRO A 14 -5.07 24.08 9.02
N ALA A 15 -5.35 23.06 9.82
CA ALA A 15 -5.82 23.25 11.18
C ALA A 15 -4.83 24.16 11.93
N VAL A 16 -5.33 24.95 12.87
CA VAL A 16 -4.51 25.80 13.76
C VAL A 16 -3.38 24.94 14.31
N PHE A 17 -2.13 25.30 14.02
CA PHE A 17 -0.94 24.63 14.52
C PHE A 17 -0.93 24.65 16.05
N VAL A 18 -1.50 23.63 16.67
CA VAL A 18 -1.03 23.20 17.97
C VAL A 18 0.31 22.56 17.69
N VAL A 19 1.37 23.07 18.33
CA VAL A 19 2.68 22.40 18.34
C VAL A 19 2.50 21.10 19.11
N SER A 20 1.94 20.09 18.47
CA SER A 20 2.21 18.71 18.82
C SER A 20 3.64 18.45 18.36
N VAL A 21 4.45 17.94 19.29
CA VAL A 21 5.76 17.40 19.02
C VAL A 21 5.54 16.17 18.14
N HIS A 22 5.44 16.37 16.83
CA HIS A 22 5.50 15.28 15.87
C HIS A 22 6.94 14.78 15.87
N GLY A 23 7.13 13.46 15.79
CA GLY A 23 8.45 12.89 15.53
C GLY A 23 9.01 13.41 14.21
N ASP A 24 10.28 13.10 13.94
CA ASP A 24 10.84 13.38 12.62
C ASP A 24 10.07 12.55 11.58
N VAL A 25 9.63 13.16 10.47
CA VAL A 25 8.81 12.53 9.43
C VAL A 25 9.37 11.16 8.99
N PRO A 26 10.70 11.02 8.78
CA PRO A 26 11.40 9.74 8.67
C PRO A 26 11.01 8.63 9.67
N SER A 27 11.09 8.93 10.97
CA SER A 27 10.95 7.94 12.04
C SER A 27 9.53 7.38 12.15
N GLU A 28 8.52 8.21 11.90
CA GLU A 28 7.10 7.83 11.98
C GLU A 28 6.64 6.94 10.81
N HIS A 29 7.41 6.89 9.72
CA HIS A 29 7.06 6.19 8.49
C HIS A 29 8.04 5.07 8.15
N GLY A 30 8.82 4.60 9.14
CA GLY A 30 9.68 3.42 9.01
C GLY A 30 11.00 3.65 8.27
N LEU A 31 11.46 4.90 8.09
CA LEU A 31 12.74 5.14 7.43
C LEU A 31 13.92 4.61 8.25
N ASP A 32 13.89 4.76 9.57
CA ASP A 32 14.95 4.27 10.46
C ASP A 32 15.08 2.75 10.39
N ALA A 33 13.94 2.03 10.43
CA ALA A 33 13.91 0.58 10.27
C ALA A 33 14.37 0.13 8.88
N LEU A 34 14.11 0.94 7.83
CA LEU A 34 14.66 0.68 6.51
C LEU A 34 16.18 0.85 6.51
N ILE A 35 16.69 1.96 7.03
CA ILE A 35 18.14 2.24 7.15
C ILE A 35 18.84 1.12 7.89
N GLU A 36 18.29 0.66 9.01
CA GLU A 36 18.84 -0.45 9.79
C GLU A 36 18.90 -1.75 8.98
N ARG A 37 17.84 -2.06 8.23
CA ARG A 37 17.75 -3.31 7.46
C ARG A 37 18.67 -3.34 6.24
N ILE A 38 18.76 -2.24 5.49
CA ILE A 38 19.44 -2.24 4.18
C ILE A 38 20.72 -1.39 4.13
N GLY A 39 21.05 -0.65 5.19
CA GLY A 39 22.15 0.30 5.19
C GLY A 39 21.79 1.62 4.49
N ILE A 40 22.21 2.75 5.07
CA ILE A 40 21.87 4.10 4.59
C ILE A 40 22.26 4.34 3.13
N GLU A 41 23.36 3.72 2.68
CA GLU A 41 23.88 3.83 1.32
C GLU A 41 22.98 3.15 0.26
N ASN A 42 22.09 2.26 0.67
CA ASN A 42 21.17 1.55 -0.21
C ASN A 42 19.73 2.09 -0.12
N VAL A 43 19.48 3.09 0.74
CA VAL A 43 18.15 3.68 0.89
C VAL A 43 17.80 4.51 -0.35
N PRO A 44 16.66 4.24 -1.01
CA PRO A 44 16.21 5.05 -2.12
C PRO A 44 15.97 6.50 -1.66
N THR A 45 16.19 7.45 -2.55
CA THR A 45 16.01 8.88 -2.29
C THR A 45 14.89 9.50 -3.13
N GLY A 46 14.31 8.76 -4.07
CA GLY A 46 13.45 9.23 -5.16
C GLY A 46 14.25 9.76 -6.37
N ALA A 47 15.53 9.40 -6.49
CA ALA A 47 16.39 9.83 -7.59
C ALA A 47 15.88 9.29 -8.93
N GLY A 48 15.86 10.16 -9.95
CA GLY A 48 15.38 9.80 -11.29
C GLY A 48 13.85 9.71 -11.42
N VAL A 49 13.10 9.95 -10.34
CA VAL A 49 11.64 9.97 -10.37
C VAL A 49 11.12 11.37 -10.68
N GLU A 50 10.33 11.50 -11.75
CA GLU A 50 9.63 12.73 -12.10
C GLU A 50 8.22 12.69 -11.49
N VAL A 51 7.84 13.79 -10.82
CA VAL A 51 6.57 13.88 -10.09
C VAL A 51 5.75 15.06 -10.55
N ALA A 52 4.44 14.99 -10.32
CA ALA A 52 3.54 16.13 -10.46
C ALA A 52 2.93 16.51 -9.11
N GLN A 53 2.97 17.80 -8.79
CA GLN A 53 2.26 18.37 -7.65
C GLN A 53 1.15 19.28 -8.18
N VAL A 54 -0.09 18.92 -7.85
CA VAL A 54 -1.30 19.62 -8.27
C VAL A 54 -1.86 20.35 -7.06
N GLU A 55 -2.06 21.66 -7.19
CA GLU A 55 -2.46 22.50 -6.06
C GLU A 55 -3.66 23.37 -6.37
N ALA A 56 -4.50 23.57 -5.35
CA ALA A 56 -5.50 24.62 -5.40
C ALA A 56 -4.79 25.98 -5.49
N ALA A 57 -5.19 26.79 -6.47
CA ALA A 57 -4.67 28.14 -6.58
C ALA A 57 -5.20 29.01 -5.41
N ASN A 58 -4.36 29.91 -4.90
CA ASN A 58 -4.79 30.94 -3.96
C ASN A 58 -5.66 32.01 -4.65
N GLU A 59 -6.12 33.02 -3.91
CA GLU A 59 -6.94 34.11 -4.45
C GLU A 59 -6.26 34.90 -5.60
N SER A 60 -4.93 34.91 -5.63
CA SER A 60 -4.13 35.56 -6.68
C SER A 60 -3.92 34.67 -7.92
N GLY A 61 -4.39 33.42 -7.88
CA GLY A 61 -4.20 32.44 -8.94
C GLY A 61 -2.88 31.65 -8.84
N ASP A 62 -2.11 31.82 -7.76
CA ASP A 62 -0.82 31.16 -7.58
C ASP A 62 -1.00 29.76 -7.03
N TYR A 63 -0.22 28.81 -7.54
CA TYR A 63 -0.26 27.39 -7.19
C TYR A 63 1.13 26.76 -7.01
N ALA A 64 2.20 27.50 -7.33
CA ALA A 64 3.57 27.01 -7.25
C ALA A 64 4.21 27.26 -5.88
N PRO A 65 5.13 26.41 -5.42
CA PRO A 65 5.86 26.62 -4.18
C PRO A 65 6.85 27.80 -4.30
N ASP A 66 7.39 28.24 -3.15
CA ASP A 66 8.57 29.11 -3.13
C ASP A 66 9.79 28.32 -3.59
N THR A 67 10.13 28.43 -4.87
CA THR A 67 11.26 27.70 -5.47
C THR A 67 12.62 28.12 -4.93
N ASN A 68 12.70 29.21 -4.15
CA ASN A 68 13.94 29.66 -3.51
C ASN A 68 14.08 29.16 -2.06
N ASP A 69 13.09 28.42 -1.54
CA ASP A 69 13.19 27.80 -0.22
C ASP A 69 14.43 26.89 -0.16
N SER A 70 15.18 26.94 0.95
CA SER A 70 16.41 26.17 1.10
C SER A 70 16.20 24.67 0.96
N ALA A 71 15.01 24.18 1.34
CA ALA A 71 14.63 22.78 1.20
C ALA A 71 14.47 22.31 -0.27
N PHE A 72 14.45 23.23 -1.24
CA PHE A 72 14.31 22.92 -2.66
C PHE A 72 15.60 23.17 -3.45
N THR A 73 16.74 23.15 -2.76
CA THR A 73 18.05 23.19 -3.41
C THR A 73 18.19 21.99 -4.37
N GLY A 74 18.56 22.28 -5.63
CA GLY A 74 18.74 21.26 -6.66
C GLY A 74 17.46 20.75 -7.32
N LYS A 75 16.31 21.40 -7.07
CA LYS A 75 15.02 21.06 -7.67
C LYS A 75 14.72 21.91 -8.90
N THR A 76 14.09 21.28 -9.90
CA THR A 76 13.60 21.91 -11.11
C THR A 76 12.08 21.89 -11.12
N PHE A 77 11.48 23.08 -11.17
CA PHE A 77 10.03 23.24 -11.20
C PHE A 77 9.57 23.63 -12.60
N THR A 78 8.66 22.83 -13.17
CA THR A 78 8.05 23.15 -14.46
C THR A 78 6.57 23.49 -14.29
N LEU A 79 6.22 24.74 -14.57
CA LEU A 79 4.84 25.23 -14.49
C LEU A 79 4.03 24.76 -15.70
N ARG A 80 2.99 23.96 -15.46
CA ARG A 80 2.13 23.36 -16.50
C ARG A 80 0.78 24.05 -16.66
N SER A 81 0.41 24.95 -15.73
CA SER A 81 -0.84 25.71 -15.76
C SER A 81 -0.62 27.22 -15.94
N GLY A 82 0.45 27.61 -16.64
CA GLY A 82 0.82 29.03 -16.84
C GLY A 82 1.67 29.58 -15.70
N SER A 83 1.95 30.89 -15.73
CA SER A 83 2.75 31.56 -14.69
C SER A 83 2.07 31.49 -13.32
N SER A 84 2.87 31.40 -12.25
CA SER A 84 2.42 31.42 -10.87
C SER A 84 3.40 32.23 -10.02
N GLY A 85 2.89 32.96 -9.04
CA GLY A 85 3.64 33.40 -7.87
C GLY A 85 3.79 32.28 -6.84
N VAL A 86 4.10 32.66 -5.60
CA VAL A 86 4.39 31.74 -4.49
C VAL A 86 3.11 31.42 -3.71
N GLN A 87 2.90 30.13 -3.46
CA GLN A 87 1.80 29.55 -2.70
C GLN A 87 2.42 28.76 -1.52
N ASN A 88 2.19 29.22 -0.29
CA ASN A 88 2.83 28.64 0.91
C ASN A 88 2.38 27.21 1.24
N HIS A 89 1.11 26.87 1.04
CA HIS A 89 0.61 25.50 1.19
C HIS A 89 1.32 24.53 0.21
N ALA A 90 1.56 24.92 -1.04
CA ALA A 90 2.34 24.17 -2.02
C ALA A 90 3.79 23.98 -1.56
N THR A 91 4.41 25.01 -0.96
CA THR A 91 5.73 24.90 -0.32
C THR A 91 5.72 23.87 0.80
N GLN A 92 4.70 23.85 1.66
CA GLN A 92 4.64 22.92 2.79
C GLN A 92 4.43 21.47 2.34
N VAL A 93 3.55 21.23 1.37
CA VAL A 93 3.36 19.90 0.76
C VAL A 93 4.64 19.44 0.09
N GLY A 94 5.27 20.32 -0.70
CA GLY A 94 6.52 20.05 -1.39
C GLY A 94 7.66 19.67 -0.43
N LYS A 95 7.76 20.35 0.72
CA LYS A 95 8.73 20.02 1.78
C LYS A 95 8.56 18.59 2.28
N ARG A 96 7.33 18.15 2.54
CA ARG A 96 7.06 16.77 2.99
C ARG A 96 7.36 15.71 1.94
N MET A 97 7.24 16.11 0.68
CA MET A 97 7.45 15.22 -0.44
C MET A 97 8.94 15.10 -0.82
N TYR A 98 9.52 16.18 -1.34
CA TYR A 98 10.84 16.21 -1.98
C TYR A 98 11.82 17.19 -1.32
N GLY A 99 11.51 17.70 -0.13
CA GLY A 99 12.40 18.61 0.60
C GLY A 99 13.72 17.95 1.02
N THR A 100 14.81 18.72 0.97
CA THR A 100 16.14 18.32 1.45
C THR A 100 16.28 18.49 2.97
N ASP A 101 17.43 18.10 3.52
CA ASP A 101 17.79 18.36 4.93
C ASP A 101 16.83 17.74 5.96
N GLY A 102 16.26 16.57 5.63
CA GLY A 102 15.41 15.78 6.53
C GLY A 102 13.96 16.26 6.65
N VAL A 103 13.55 17.33 5.94
CA VAL A 103 12.16 17.84 6.04
C VAL A 103 11.13 17.03 5.26
N GLY A 104 11.60 16.23 4.29
CA GLY A 104 10.81 15.33 3.45
C GLY A 104 11.48 13.96 3.31
N LEU A 105 10.75 13.01 2.73
CA LEU A 105 11.21 11.62 2.61
C LEU A 105 11.92 11.29 1.29
N ALA A 106 11.65 12.04 0.21
CA ALA A 106 12.23 11.76 -1.11
C ALA A 106 13.14 12.90 -1.61
N PRO A 107 14.25 13.20 -0.92
CA PRO A 107 15.13 14.33 -1.24
C PRO A 107 15.89 14.18 -2.57
N GLY A 108 15.84 13.02 -3.23
CA GLY A 108 16.41 12.76 -4.55
C GLY A 108 15.51 13.14 -5.72
N VAL A 109 14.20 13.34 -5.51
CA VAL A 109 13.27 13.79 -6.57
C VAL A 109 13.69 15.17 -7.04
N SER A 110 14.08 15.32 -8.30
CA SER A 110 14.62 16.58 -8.85
C SER A 110 13.67 17.31 -9.78
N ASP A 111 12.78 16.60 -10.47
CA ASP A 111 11.94 17.15 -11.53
C ASP A 111 10.48 17.16 -11.12
N ILE A 112 9.95 18.37 -10.89
CA ILE A 112 8.62 18.59 -10.34
C ILE A 112 7.76 19.37 -11.33
N ASN A 113 6.65 18.76 -11.72
CA ASN A 113 5.64 19.36 -12.58
C ASN A 113 4.54 20.00 -11.73
N MET A 114 4.44 21.31 -11.79
CA MET A 114 3.43 22.05 -11.02
C MET A 114 2.19 22.28 -11.87
N TYR A 115 1.03 21.95 -11.32
CA TYR A 115 -0.27 22.27 -11.92
C TYR A 115 -1.16 23.05 -10.96
N SER A 116 -1.95 23.97 -11.50
CA SER A 116 -3.16 24.42 -10.83
C SER A 116 -4.22 23.32 -10.96
N ALA A 117 -4.92 22.98 -9.90
CA ALA A 117 -5.98 21.98 -9.89
C ALA A 117 -7.08 22.26 -10.93
N VAL A 118 -7.48 23.53 -11.11
CA VAL A 118 -8.46 23.91 -12.15
C VAL A 118 -7.92 23.60 -13.55
N GLY A 119 -6.67 24.01 -13.80
CA GLY A 119 -5.97 23.74 -15.05
C GLY A 119 -5.86 22.24 -15.33
N TRP A 120 -5.40 21.48 -14.33
CA TRP A 120 -5.23 20.03 -14.38
C TRP A 120 -6.53 19.30 -14.71
N VAL A 121 -7.63 19.63 -14.01
CA VAL A 121 -8.96 19.02 -14.24
C VAL A 121 -9.51 19.37 -15.63
N GLN A 122 -9.43 20.64 -16.04
CA GLN A 122 -10.20 21.12 -17.20
C GLN A 122 -9.45 21.09 -18.52
N SER A 123 -8.15 21.43 -18.54
CA SER A 123 -7.46 21.75 -19.81
C SER A 123 -6.07 21.15 -19.97
N ASN A 124 -5.31 20.99 -18.88
CA ASN A 124 -3.91 20.58 -18.94
C ASN A 124 -3.73 19.07 -18.86
N TYR A 125 -4.63 18.33 -18.18
CA TYR A 125 -4.48 16.90 -18.00
C TYR A 125 -5.79 16.11 -18.22
N LEU A 126 -6.74 16.14 -17.27
CA LEU A 126 -7.95 15.29 -17.31
C LEU A 126 -8.94 15.68 -18.42
N ARG A 127 -8.91 16.94 -18.85
CA ARG A 127 -9.70 17.48 -19.98
C ARG A 127 -11.21 17.31 -19.79
N PHE A 128 -11.69 17.51 -18.57
CA PHE A 128 -13.11 17.47 -18.21
C PHE A 128 -13.98 18.32 -19.15
N GLY A 129 -15.16 17.79 -19.51
CA GLY A 129 -16.12 18.49 -20.36
C GLY A 129 -15.72 18.58 -21.84
N THR A 130 -14.63 17.92 -22.24
CA THR A 130 -14.20 17.81 -23.63
C THR A 130 -14.43 16.40 -24.18
N GLY A 131 -14.49 16.26 -25.51
CA GLY A 131 -14.52 14.95 -26.16
C GLY A 131 -13.17 14.22 -26.22
N SER A 132 -12.12 14.78 -25.60
CA SER A 132 -10.79 14.16 -25.56
C SER A 132 -10.60 13.38 -24.26
N ASN A 133 -9.90 12.26 -24.36
CA ASN A 133 -9.37 11.56 -23.18
C ASN A 133 -8.35 12.45 -22.45
N PRO A 134 -8.08 12.16 -21.16
CA PRO A 134 -6.92 12.67 -20.47
C PRO A 134 -5.66 12.63 -21.34
N SER A 135 -4.84 13.67 -21.26
CA SER A 135 -3.57 13.68 -22.00
C SER A 135 -2.57 12.71 -21.40
N THR A 136 -1.69 12.17 -22.22
CA THR A 136 -0.46 11.52 -21.73
C THR A 136 0.29 12.47 -20.79
N PRO A 137 0.71 12.02 -19.58
CA PRO A 137 1.56 12.81 -18.71
C PRO A 137 2.81 13.28 -19.46
N PRO A 138 3.24 14.55 -19.31
CA PRO A 138 4.50 14.98 -19.89
C PRO A 138 5.68 14.26 -19.22
N GLY A 139 6.78 14.11 -19.97
CA GLY A 139 8.00 13.49 -19.45
C GLY A 139 7.76 12.04 -19.03
N ASN A 140 8.35 11.68 -17.89
CA ASN A 140 8.20 10.38 -17.24
C ASN A 140 7.49 10.55 -15.89
N ILE A 141 6.45 11.39 -15.80
CA ILE A 141 5.70 11.52 -14.55
C ILE A 141 5.14 10.15 -14.15
N GLU A 142 5.59 9.67 -13.00
CA GLU A 142 5.19 8.38 -12.42
C GLU A 142 4.01 8.53 -11.45
N LEU A 143 3.88 9.72 -10.84
CA LEU A 143 2.85 9.97 -9.85
C LEU A 143 2.38 11.43 -9.79
N PHE A 144 1.11 11.60 -9.43
CA PHE A 144 0.46 12.88 -9.14
C PHE A 144 0.11 12.96 -7.66
N ASN A 145 0.64 13.98 -6.98
CA ASN A 145 0.17 14.42 -5.68
C ASN A 145 -0.98 15.43 -5.87
N ASN A 146 -2.14 15.10 -5.31
CA ASN A 146 -3.31 15.98 -5.28
C ASN A 146 -3.64 16.33 -3.82
N SER A 147 -2.99 17.38 -3.31
CA SER A 147 -3.19 17.88 -1.95
C SER A 147 -4.27 18.97 -1.86
N TRP A 148 -5.34 18.81 -2.65
CA TRP A 148 -6.48 19.73 -2.78
C TRP A 148 -7.80 18.96 -2.78
N ILE A 149 -8.90 19.68 -2.53
CA ILE A 149 -10.25 19.12 -2.59
C ILE A 149 -11.15 19.99 -3.48
N GLY A 150 -12.15 19.37 -4.11
CA GLY A 150 -13.13 20.14 -4.86
C GLY A 150 -14.40 19.40 -5.28
N SER A 151 -15.35 20.17 -5.79
CA SER A 151 -16.58 19.68 -6.41
C SER A 151 -17.14 20.72 -7.38
N PHE A 152 -17.85 20.25 -8.41
CA PHE A 152 -18.70 21.09 -9.25
C PHE A 152 -20.09 21.37 -8.64
N GLY A 153 -20.38 20.85 -7.44
CA GLY A 153 -21.72 20.86 -6.85
C GLY A 153 -22.72 20.01 -7.63
N ASN A 154 -22.22 19.08 -8.46
CA ASN A 154 -23.02 18.22 -9.32
C ASN A 154 -22.34 16.85 -9.43
N SER A 155 -22.96 15.83 -8.84
CA SER A 155 -22.37 14.49 -8.81
C SER A 155 -22.16 13.90 -10.21
N GLY A 156 -22.94 14.29 -11.22
CA GLY A 156 -22.71 13.88 -12.60
C GLY A 156 -21.38 14.39 -13.17
N TYR A 157 -21.05 15.65 -12.91
CA TYR A 157 -19.77 16.24 -13.31
C TYR A 157 -18.61 15.71 -12.48
N ASP A 158 -18.81 15.55 -11.17
CA ASP A 158 -17.80 14.99 -10.29
C ASP A 158 -17.47 13.54 -10.68
N ASN A 159 -18.49 12.71 -10.95
CA ASN A 159 -18.29 11.34 -11.44
C ASN A 159 -17.54 11.28 -12.79
N GLU A 160 -17.77 12.24 -13.69
CA GLU A 160 -17.01 12.30 -14.96
C GLU A 160 -15.51 12.56 -14.71
N VAL A 161 -15.19 13.48 -13.79
CA VAL A 161 -13.78 13.77 -13.44
C VAL A 161 -13.12 12.59 -12.75
N LEU A 162 -13.82 11.94 -11.81
CA LEU A 162 -13.32 10.72 -11.16
C LEU A 162 -13.05 9.61 -12.18
N ALA A 163 -14.01 9.36 -13.09
CA ALA A 163 -13.84 8.37 -14.16
C ALA A 163 -12.68 8.70 -15.11
N ARG A 164 -12.40 9.99 -15.36
CA ARG A 164 -11.22 10.42 -16.12
C ARG A 164 -9.91 10.18 -15.38
N GLY A 165 -9.88 10.42 -14.06
CA GLY A 165 -8.73 10.10 -13.22
C GLY A 165 -8.43 8.60 -13.23
N ASP A 166 -9.47 7.80 -12.99
CA ASP A 166 -9.40 6.34 -13.02
C ASP A 166 -8.91 5.80 -14.38
N TRP A 167 -9.45 6.35 -15.48
CA TRP A 167 -8.98 6.03 -16.83
C TRP A 167 -7.51 6.40 -17.03
N ALA A 168 -7.08 7.56 -16.54
CA ALA A 168 -5.71 8.02 -16.73
C ALA A 168 -4.71 7.15 -15.97
N ILE A 169 -5.08 6.64 -14.79
CA ILE A 169 -4.28 5.66 -14.03
C ILE A 169 -4.11 4.38 -14.86
N ASP A 170 -5.21 3.80 -15.35
CA ASP A 170 -5.19 2.55 -16.14
C ASP A 170 -4.45 2.72 -17.49
N ALA A 171 -4.70 3.83 -18.19
CA ALA A 171 -4.18 4.06 -19.54
C ALA A 171 -2.72 4.58 -19.57
N HIS A 172 -2.27 5.25 -18.52
CA HIS A 172 -0.93 5.85 -18.46
C HIS A 172 -0.04 5.26 -17.38
N ASN A 173 -0.56 4.31 -16.60
CA ASN A 173 0.18 3.58 -15.59
C ASN A 173 0.85 4.52 -14.56
N VAL A 174 0.07 5.46 -14.04
CA VAL A 174 0.52 6.46 -13.06
C VAL A 174 -0.16 6.27 -11.72
N MET A 175 0.51 6.65 -10.63
CA MET A 175 -0.11 6.71 -9.30
C MET A 175 -0.79 8.08 -9.09
N MET A 176 -1.99 8.11 -8.50
CA MET A 176 -2.62 9.37 -8.03
C MET A 176 -2.89 9.29 -6.53
N LEU A 177 -2.21 10.14 -5.77
CA LEU A 177 -2.30 10.22 -4.32
C LEU A 177 -3.16 11.44 -3.98
N ASN A 178 -4.33 11.19 -3.40
CA ASN A 178 -5.39 12.19 -3.28
C ASN A 178 -5.77 12.41 -1.83
N GLY A 179 -5.52 13.61 -1.30
CA GLY A 179 -5.89 13.95 0.07
C GLY A 179 -7.40 13.92 0.28
N VAL A 180 -7.86 13.29 1.36
CA VAL A 180 -9.24 13.45 1.83
C VAL A 180 -9.40 14.80 2.55
N THR A 181 -10.64 15.23 2.73
CA THR A 181 -10.94 16.51 3.40
C THR A 181 -10.69 16.47 4.91
N ASN A 182 -10.42 17.64 5.50
CA ASN A 182 -10.28 17.83 6.96
C ASN A 182 -11.48 18.59 7.56
N VAL A 183 -12.61 18.61 6.86
CA VAL A 183 -13.85 19.28 7.30
C VAL A 183 -14.94 18.25 7.62
N ASP A 184 -16.14 18.67 8.00
CA ASP A 184 -17.16 17.73 8.47
C ASP A 184 -17.71 16.82 7.34
N ASP A 185 -17.83 17.33 6.11
CA ASP A 185 -18.45 16.61 4.98
C ASP A 185 -17.44 16.17 3.92
N HIS A 186 -17.67 15.01 3.31
CA HIS A 186 -16.86 14.54 2.20
C HIS A 186 -16.91 15.48 0.99
N VAL A 187 -15.76 15.63 0.31
CA VAL A 187 -15.61 16.41 -0.92
C VAL A 187 -15.02 15.50 -2.00
N PRO A 188 -15.72 15.28 -3.13
CA PRO A 188 -15.51 14.13 -4.01
C PRO A 188 -14.20 14.14 -4.80
N LEU A 189 -13.81 15.28 -5.37
CA LEU A 189 -12.63 15.34 -6.23
C LEU A 189 -11.36 15.47 -5.39
N MET A 190 -10.35 14.61 -5.53
CA MET A 190 -10.23 13.38 -6.33
C MET A 190 -10.28 12.09 -5.49
N CYS A 191 -10.54 12.21 -4.20
CA CYS A 191 -10.35 11.11 -3.25
C CYS A 191 -11.38 9.98 -3.38
N PHE A 192 -12.45 10.16 -4.15
CA PHE A 192 -13.44 9.12 -4.41
C PHE A 192 -13.05 8.16 -5.55
N GLY A 193 -11.95 8.37 -6.27
CA GLY A 193 -11.60 7.52 -7.41
C GLY A 193 -11.36 6.05 -7.01
N PHE A 194 -11.76 5.10 -7.86
CA PHE A 194 -11.52 3.68 -7.58
C PHE A 194 -10.03 3.34 -7.63
N ASN A 195 -9.36 3.78 -8.69
CA ASN A 195 -7.99 3.37 -9.01
C ASN A 195 -6.97 4.19 -8.21
N CYS A 196 -7.35 5.38 -7.73
CA CYS A 196 -6.47 6.24 -6.95
C CYS A 196 -6.18 5.71 -5.55
N VAL A 197 -5.27 6.40 -4.84
CA VAL A 197 -4.99 6.17 -3.42
C VAL A 197 -5.46 7.40 -2.64
N SER A 198 -6.53 7.26 -1.88
CA SER A 198 -7.01 8.32 -0.98
C SER A 198 -6.20 8.33 0.31
N VAL A 199 -5.77 9.52 0.75
CA VAL A 199 -4.82 9.70 1.85
C VAL A 199 -5.40 10.58 2.94
N GLY A 200 -5.42 10.07 4.18
CA GLY A 200 -5.81 10.83 5.38
C GLY A 200 -4.67 11.03 6.38
N ALA A 201 -5.00 11.63 7.52
CA ALA A 201 -4.07 11.91 8.61
C ALA A 201 -4.12 10.79 9.67
N ALA A 202 -2.97 10.33 10.15
CA ALA A 202 -2.91 9.21 11.10
C ALA A 202 -3.45 9.56 12.50
N ASP A 203 -3.64 10.85 12.80
CA ASP A 203 -4.31 11.32 14.02
C ASP A 203 -5.84 11.30 13.92
N GLY A 204 -6.39 10.89 12.76
CA GLY A 204 -7.84 10.80 12.53
C GLY A 204 -8.53 12.16 12.35
N SER A 205 -7.76 13.24 12.11
CA SER A 205 -8.32 14.60 11.93
C SER A 205 -8.99 14.84 10.57
N HIS A 206 -9.00 13.84 9.68
CA HIS A 206 -9.68 13.90 8.38
C HIS A 206 -11.13 13.41 8.44
N THR A 207 -11.90 13.74 7.41
CA THR A 207 -13.21 13.14 7.14
C THR A 207 -13.04 11.69 6.73
N SER A 208 -13.65 10.79 7.49
CA SER A 208 -13.61 9.35 7.23
C SER A 208 -15.02 8.76 7.16
N GLY A 209 -15.11 7.49 6.81
CA GLY A 209 -16.38 6.80 6.60
C GLY A 209 -16.57 6.40 5.14
N THR A 210 -17.82 6.32 4.69
CA THR A 210 -18.15 5.80 3.37
C THR A 210 -18.53 6.91 2.39
N VAL A 211 -18.12 6.74 1.13
CA VAL A 211 -18.57 7.58 0.03
C VAL A 211 -20.11 7.66 0.01
N PRO A 212 -20.71 8.86 -0.04
CA PRO A 212 -22.15 9.05 0.01
C PRO A 212 -22.86 8.56 -1.27
N THR A 213 -24.17 8.38 -1.18
CA THR A 213 -25.01 8.02 -2.34
C THR A 213 -24.97 9.11 -3.43
N GLY A 214 -25.14 8.70 -4.69
CA GLY A 214 -25.09 9.60 -5.86
C GLY A 214 -23.73 9.63 -6.58
N TYR A 215 -22.72 8.95 -6.02
CA TYR A 215 -21.44 8.68 -6.66
C TYR A 215 -21.35 7.21 -7.08
N HIS A 216 -20.51 6.92 -8.07
CA HIS A 216 -20.26 5.54 -8.53
C HIS A 216 -19.64 4.66 -7.43
N GLN A 217 -18.91 5.27 -6.50
CA GLN A 217 -18.16 4.63 -5.42
C GLN A 217 -18.95 4.56 -4.11
N ALA A 218 -20.26 4.82 -4.14
CA ALA A 218 -21.09 4.88 -2.93
C ALA A 218 -20.93 3.62 -2.07
N GLY A 219 -20.61 3.82 -0.78
CA GLY A 219 -20.35 2.75 0.18
C GLY A 219 -18.88 2.40 0.39
N MET A 220 -17.97 2.71 -0.55
CA MET A 220 -16.53 2.48 -0.37
C MET A 220 -16.00 3.30 0.81
N GLN A 221 -15.10 2.73 1.59
CA GLN A 221 -14.49 3.39 2.74
C GLN A 221 -13.34 4.31 2.31
N LEU A 222 -13.19 5.44 3.02
CA LEU A 222 -12.10 6.40 2.84
C LEU A 222 -11.53 6.82 4.20
N PRO A 223 -10.21 7.11 4.26
CA PRO A 223 -9.20 6.99 3.21
C PRO A 223 -8.70 5.54 3.02
N LEU A 224 -7.96 5.27 1.95
CA LEU A 224 -7.29 3.99 1.72
C LEU A 224 -6.05 3.83 2.60
N ILE A 225 -5.34 4.92 2.91
CA ILE A 225 -4.13 4.91 3.74
C ILE A 225 -4.01 6.22 4.51
N VAL A 226 -3.31 6.22 5.65
CA VAL A 226 -3.02 7.44 6.41
C VAL A 226 -1.53 7.68 6.54
N ALA A 227 -1.11 8.90 6.84
CA ALA A 227 0.27 9.22 7.22
C ALA A 227 0.30 10.15 8.44
N ALA A 228 1.33 10.03 9.26
CA ALA A 228 1.53 10.80 10.48
C ALA A 228 1.94 12.23 10.17
N GLN A 229 0.95 13.03 9.77
CA GLN A 229 1.02 14.46 9.58
C GLN A 229 -0.34 15.02 10.01
N GLY A 230 -0.37 16.04 10.87
CA GLY A 230 -1.63 16.61 11.39
C GLY A 230 -2.57 17.28 10.36
N THR A 231 -2.37 17.05 9.05
CA THR A 231 -3.30 17.42 7.98
C THR A 231 -3.23 16.41 6.83
N ALA A 232 -4.36 16.17 6.16
CA ALA A 232 -4.41 15.28 4.98
C ALA A 232 -3.51 15.75 3.82
N SER A 233 -3.27 17.05 3.63
CA SER A 233 -2.33 17.55 2.59
C SER A 233 -0.91 17.10 2.85
N ASN A 234 -0.41 17.34 4.06
CA ASN A 234 0.96 16.97 4.40
C ASN A 234 1.11 15.45 4.39
N ALA A 235 0.09 14.72 4.85
CA ALA A 235 0.03 13.26 4.77
C ALA A 235 0.10 12.78 3.30
N THR A 236 -0.62 13.43 2.38
CA THR A 236 -0.56 13.13 0.95
C THR A 236 0.84 13.36 0.38
N GLY A 237 1.52 14.43 0.81
CA GLY A 237 2.93 14.68 0.50
C GLY A 237 3.85 13.53 0.93
N VAL A 238 3.68 13.03 2.17
CA VAL A 238 4.44 11.89 2.70
C VAL A 238 4.19 10.60 1.93
N VAL A 239 2.93 10.25 1.66
CA VAL A 239 2.60 9.04 0.89
C VAL A 239 3.13 9.14 -0.55
N SER A 240 3.12 10.34 -1.13
CA SER A 240 3.71 10.58 -2.46
C SER A 240 5.23 10.40 -2.46
N ALA A 241 5.91 10.80 -1.38
CA ALA A 241 7.33 10.57 -1.21
C ALA A 241 7.66 9.08 -1.10
N ILE A 242 6.95 8.34 -0.25
CA ILE A 242 7.10 6.87 -0.13
C ILE A 242 6.88 6.21 -1.49
N THR A 243 5.88 6.65 -2.24
CA THR A 243 5.64 6.15 -3.60
C THR A 243 6.83 6.45 -4.53
N ALA A 244 7.42 7.64 -4.48
CA ALA A 244 8.62 7.97 -5.25
C ALA A 244 9.83 7.09 -4.86
N LEU A 245 10.03 6.82 -3.57
CA LEU A 245 11.07 5.91 -3.10
C LEU A 245 10.89 4.48 -3.65
N LEU A 246 9.65 3.99 -3.69
CA LEU A 246 9.33 2.68 -4.26
C LEU A 246 9.51 2.67 -5.79
N VAL A 247 9.22 3.78 -6.48
CA VAL A 247 9.48 3.91 -7.92
C VAL A 247 10.98 3.83 -8.22
N GLU A 248 11.84 4.52 -7.45
CA GLU A 248 13.30 4.33 -7.60
C GLU A 248 13.69 2.88 -7.29
N THR A 249 13.15 2.31 -6.22
CA THR A 249 13.46 0.93 -5.80
C THR A 249 13.15 -0.07 -6.91
N ARG A 250 11.98 0.02 -7.57
CA ARG A 250 11.62 -0.94 -8.62
C ARG A 250 12.62 -0.92 -9.78
N GLU A 251 13.16 0.25 -10.13
CA GLU A 251 14.10 0.42 -11.25
C GLU A 251 15.52 -0.03 -10.90
N THR A 252 15.91 0.07 -9.62
CA THR A 252 17.31 -0.08 -9.19
C THR A 252 17.59 -1.39 -8.43
N HIS A 253 16.61 -1.95 -7.74
CA HIS A 253 16.82 -3.13 -6.90
C HIS A 253 16.92 -4.43 -7.75
N PRO A 254 17.88 -5.34 -7.47
CA PRO A 254 18.11 -6.53 -8.30
C PRO A 254 16.90 -7.46 -8.48
N ASN A 255 16.01 -7.54 -7.48
CA ASN A 255 14.82 -8.40 -7.53
C ASN A 255 13.66 -7.81 -8.37
N THR A 256 13.74 -6.54 -8.76
CA THR A 256 12.63 -5.83 -9.45
C THR A 256 13.07 -5.12 -10.72
N SER A 257 14.35 -4.74 -10.84
CA SER A 257 14.86 -4.04 -12.01
C SER A 257 14.63 -4.88 -13.28
N GLY A 258 13.97 -4.27 -14.28
CA GLY A 258 13.58 -4.94 -15.51
C GLY A 258 12.39 -5.91 -15.39
N ASN A 259 11.77 -6.04 -14.21
CA ASN A 259 10.51 -6.77 -14.07
C ASN A 259 9.35 -5.91 -14.61
N PHE A 260 8.73 -6.38 -15.68
CA PHE A 260 7.63 -5.69 -16.35
C PHE A 260 6.44 -5.38 -15.42
N PHE A 261 6.09 -6.30 -14.52
CA PHE A 261 4.94 -6.15 -13.63
C PHE A 261 5.22 -5.27 -12.42
N ALA A 262 6.49 -5.08 -12.04
CA ALA A 262 6.87 -4.17 -10.96
C ALA A 262 6.52 -2.71 -11.29
N GLY A 263 6.46 -2.38 -12.59
CA GLY A 263 6.09 -1.06 -13.07
C GLY A 263 4.59 -0.77 -12.99
N PHE A 264 3.72 -1.76 -12.82
CA PHE A 264 2.27 -1.56 -12.89
C PHE A 264 1.74 -0.77 -11.70
N SER A 265 0.81 0.15 -11.95
CA SER A 265 0.16 0.95 -10.91
C SER A 265 -0.69 0.09 -9.96
N GLU A 266 -1.27 -1.03 -10.43
CA GLU A 266 -1.87 -2.04 -9.55
C GLU A 266 -0.83 -2.64 -8.60
N THR A 267 0.37 -2.95 -9.09
CA THR A 267 1.46 -3.51 -8.27
C THR A 267 1.94 -2.50 -7.25
N MET A 268 2.20 -1.27 -7.67
CA MET A 268 2.64 -0.20 -6.78
C MET A 268 1.58 0.13 -5.73
N LYS A 269 0.29 0.10 -6.09
CA LYS A 269 -0.83 0.26 -5.16
C LYS A 269 -0.89 -0.90 -4.16
N ALA A 270 -0.82 -2.15 -4.62
CA ALA A 270 -0.80 -3.32 -3.74
C ALA A 270 0.38 -3.27 -2.76
N VAL A 271 1.59 -3.03 -3.25
CA VAL A 271 2.82 -2.90 -2.45
C VAL A 271 2.70 -1.82 -1.38
N LEU A 272 2.25 -0.62 -1.77
CA LEU A 272 2.09 0.51 -0.87
C LEU A 272 1.07 0.21 0.23
N LEU A 273 -0.08 -0.37 -0.15
CA LEU A 273 -1.17 -0.64 0.79
C LEU A 273 -0.85 -1.82 1.71
N THR A 274 -0.23 -2.89 1.21
CA THR A 274 0.24 -4.01 2.05
C THR A 274 1.20 -3.53 3.14
N GLY A 275 2.03 -2.52 2.81
CA GLY A 275 3.01 -1.96 3.72
C GLY A 275 2.42 -1.09 4.85
N GLY A 276 1.11 -0.85 4.89
CA GLY A 276 0.46 -0.11 5.98
C GLY A 276 0.78 -0.68 7.36
N ASN A 277 1.19 0.20 8.29
CA ASN A 277 1.43 -0.14 9.68
C ASN A 277 0.15 0.03 10.49
N HIS A 278 -0.27 -1.02 11.18
CA HIS A 278 -1.57 -1.08 11.82
C HIS A 278 -1.47 -0.72 13.30
N SER A 279 -2.35 0.17 13.76
CA SER A 279 -2.47 0.42 15.20
C SER A 279 -3.17 -0.75 15.90
N ASN A 280 -3.04 -0.82 17.22
CA ASN A 280 -3.74 -1.84 18.01
C ASN A 280 -5.27 -1.77 17.91
N SER A 281 -5.82 -0.60 17.58
CA SER A 281 -7.26 -0.40 17.40
C SER A 281 -7.75 -0.65 15.98
N TRP A 282 -6.84 -0.89 15.03
CA TRP A 282 -7.21 -1.08 13.63
C TRP A 282 -8.14 -2.28 13.46
N THR A 283 -9.20 -2.12 12.68
CA THR A 283 -10.11 -3.21 12.35
C THR A 283 -10.87 -2.93 11.06
N ASN A 284 -10.96 -3.94 10.20
CA ASN A 284 -11.86 -3.96 9.05
C ASN A 284 -13.22 -4.62 9.38
N ASN A 285 -13.60 -4.57 10.66
CA ASN A 285 -14.87 -5.05 11.21
C ASN A 285 -15.28 -6.48 10.80
N PRO A 286 -14.41 -7.49 10.94
CA PRO A 286 -14.78 -8.85 10.60
C PRO A 286 -15.86 -9.39 11.54
N ILE A 287 -16.67 -10.32 11.03
CA ILE A 287 -17.60 -11.08 11.86
C ILE A 287 -16.81 -11.86 12.90
N LEU A 288 -17.16 -11.70 14.18
CA LEU A 288 -16.33 -12.21 15.30
C LEU A 288 -16.71 -13.62 15.78
N SER A 289 -17.90 -14.13 15.43
CA SER A 289 -18.40 -15.42 15.92
C SER A 289 -19.40 -16.07 14.97
N GLY A 290 -19.70 -17.35 15.24
CA GLY A 290 -20.61 -18.15 14.43
C GLY A 290 -20.00 -18.61 13.10
N PRO A 291 -20.78 -19.21 12.20
CA PRO A 291 -20.29 -19.85 10.97
C PRO A 291 -19.51 -18.91 10.04
N ASN A 292 -19.76 -17.60 10.13
CA ASN A 292 -19.15 -16.58 9.29
C ASN A 292 -17.99 -15.85 9.97
N ARG A 293 -17.52 -16.30 11.15
CA ARG A 293 -16.35 -15.69 11.83
C ARG A 293 -15.20 -15.54 10.83
N GLY A 294 -14.56 -14.36 10.82
CA GLY A 294 -13.40 -14.07 9.99
C GLY A 294 -13.73 -13.57 8.58
N ARG A 295 -15.01 -13.34 8.24
CA ARG A 295 -15.42 -12.71 6.98
C ARG A 295 -15.66 -11.21 7.18
N THR A 296 -15.31 -10.40 6.17
CA THR A 296 -15.68 -8.99 6.09
C THR A 296 -16.06 -8.60 4.66
N ASN A 297 -16.94 -7.61 4.53
CA ASN A 297 -17.28 -6.91 3.28
C ASN A 297 -16.85 -5.44 3.31
N GLN A 298 -15.99 -5.09 4.27
CA GLN A 298 -15.38 -3.79 4.47
C GLN A 298 -13.88 -4.08 4.50
N PRO A 299 -13.15 -3.90 3.40
CA PRO A 299 -11.78 -4.43 3.30
C PRO A 299 -10.83 -3.71 4.26
N ILE A 300 -11.11 -2.46 4.59
CA ILE A 300 -10.21 -1.58 5.34
C ILE A 300 -10.86 -0.98 6.59
N ASP A 301 -10.05 -0.37 7.45
CA ASP A 301 -10.56 0.39 8.59
C ASP A 301 -11.24 1.69 8.13
N ALA A 302 -12.38 2.02 8.75
CA ALA A 302 -13.22 3.16 8.35
C ALA A 302 -12.61 4.54 8.65
N ILE A 303 -11.53 4.59 9.43
CA ILE A 303 -10.81 5.83 9.79
C ILE A 303 -9.41 5.79 9.20
N TYR A 304 -8.71 4.67 9.35
CA TYR A 304 -7.28 4.59 9.08
C TYR A 304 -6.93 3.88 7.76
N GLY A 305 -7.91 3.40 7.00
CA GLY A 305 -7.66 2.65 5.77
C GLY A 305 -6.89 1.36 6.06
N VAL A 306 -5.78 1.13 5.37
CA VAL A 306 -4.83 0.02 5.65
C VAL A 306 -3.79 0.35 6.73
N GLY A 307 -3.96 1.47 7.44
CA GLY A 307 -3.03 1.93 8.47
C GLY A 307 -2.05 3.01 7.99
N THR A 308 -1.03 3.28 8.79
CA THR A 308 -0.05 4.35 8.56
C THR A 308 0.98 3.92 7.53
N ALA A 309 1.19 4.72 6.49
CA ALA A 309 2.17 4.44 5.45
C ALA A 309 3.57 4.19 6.04
N ASN A 310 4.22 3.10 5.60
CA ASN A 310 5.52 2.70 6.12
C ASN A 310 6.43 2.25 4.97
N ILE A 311 7.54 2.97 4.75
CA ILE A 311 8.46 2.70 3.65
C ILE A 311 9.21 1.40 3.86
N ASN A 312 9.60 1.05 5.10
CA ASN A 312 10.30 -0.21 5.34
C ASN A 312 9.45 -1.39 4.91
N ASN A 313 8.20 -1.44 5.40
CA ASN A 313 7.25 -2.49 5.08
C ASN A 313 6.99 -2.58 3.57
N SER A 314 6.62 -1.47 2.94
CA SER A 314 6.37 -1.42 1.48
C SER A 314 7.60 -1.83 0.67
N HIS A 315 8.79 -1.41 1.11
CA HIS A 315 10.06 -1.82 0.50
C HIS A 315 10.31 -3.33 0.66
N ARG A 316 9.99 -3.96 1.82
CA ARG A 316 10.11 -5.44 1.95
C ARG A 316 9.17 -6.15 0.99
N VAL A 317 7.92 -5.68 0.87
CA VAL A 317 6.95 -6.25 -0.08
C VAL A 317 7.50 -6.16 -1.50
N LEU A 318 7.93 -4.98 -1.96
CA LEU A 318 8.44 -4.78 -3.32
C LEU A 318 9.70 -5.61 -3.61
N THR A 319 10.69 -5.55 -2.71
CA THR A 319 12.00 -6.20 -2.89
C THR A 319 12.00 -7.70 -2.62
N GLY A 320 10.96 -8.23 -1.96
CA GLY A 320 10.66 -9.66 -1.93
C GLY A 320 10.45 -10.26 -3.32
N GLY A 321 10.14 -9.40 -4.30
CA GLY A 321 10.06 -9.75 -5.71
C GLY A 321 8.75 -10.44 -6.08
N GLN A 322 8.61 -10.71 -7.38
CA GLN A 322 7.42 -11.38 -7.89
C GLN A 322 7.46 -12.87 -7.59
N PHE A 323 6.38 -13.42 -7.03
CA PHE A 323 6.15 -14.86 -6.93
C PHE A 323 4.83 -15.22 -7.61
N ALA A 324 4.90 -15.96 -8.72
CA ALA A 324 3.74 -16.21 -9.57
C ALA A 324 2.69 -17.13 -8.91
N SER A 325 1.41 -16.73 -9.02
CA SER A 325 0.28 -17.55 -8.59
C SER A 325 -0.11 -18.65 -9.58
N ASP A 326 -0.57 -19.78 -9.04
CA ASP A 326 -1.01 -20.94 -9.83
C ASP A 326 -2.53 -21.04 -9.93
N THR A 327 -3.04 -21.69 -10.97
CA THR A 327 -4.46 -22.07 -11.11
C THR A 327 -4.82 -23.37 -10.41
N SER A 328 -3.82 -24.16 -10.02
CA SER A 328 -3.94 -25.44 -9.32
C SER A 328 -3.59 -25.28 -7.84
N THR A 329 -4.24 -26.07 -6.99
CA THR A 329 -3.87 -26.18 -5.56
C THR A 329 -2.87 -27.29 -5.30
N VAL A 330 -2.42 -28.01 -6.33
CA VAL A 330 -1.50 -29.14 -6.23
C VAL A 330 -0.13 -28.73 -6.77
N GLY A 331 0.94 -29.08 -6.04
CA GLY A 331 2.32 -28.81 -6.47
C GLY A 331 2.80 -27.38 -6.24
N LEU A 332 2.10 -26.61 -5.39
CA LEU A 332 2.47 -25.24 -5.05
C LEU A 332 3.83 -25.18 -4.34
N GLY A 333 4.73 -24.33 -4.83
CA GLY A 333 5.93 -23.90 -4.09
C GLY A 333 5.55 -22.90 -2.99
N SER A 334 6.40 -22.78 -1.97
CA SER A 334 6.21 -21.80 -0.90
C SER A 334 6.72 -20.42 -1.34
N ALA A 335 5.88 -19.41 -1.23
CA ALA A 335 6.23 -18.02 -1.42
C ALA A 335 7.11 -17.50 -0.26
N PRO A 336 7.92 -16.46 -0.50
CA PRO A 336 8.64 -15.76 0.56
C PRO A 336 7.68 -15.07 1.53
N THR A 337 8.18 -14.67 2.70
CA THR A 337 7.39 -13.98 3.74
C THR A 337 6.95 -12.58 3.33
N ALA A 338 7.63 -11.94 2.38
CA ALA A 338 7.21 -10.69 1.76
C ALA A 338 7.42 -10.79 0.25
N GLY A 339 6.51 -10.22 -0.53
CA GLY A 339 6.54 -10.28 -1.98
C GLY A 339 5.23 -9.85 -2.59
N TRP A 340 5.13 -10.00 -3.91
CA TRP A 340 3.93 -9.67 -4.65
C TRP A 340 3.71 -10.58 -5.85
N ASP A 341 2.51 -10.58 -6.39
CA ASP A 341 2.20 -11.16 -7.70
C ASP A 341 1.34 -10.18 -8.49
N THR A 342 1.47 -10.22 -9.81
CA THR A 342 0.57 -9.56 -10.74
C THR A 342 0.11 -10.59 -11.74
N THR A 343 -1.19 -10.81 -11.78
CA THR A 343 -1.78 -11.88 -12.56
C THR A 343 -3.07 -11.39 -13.21
N THR A 344 -3.76 -12.31 -13.90
CA THR A 344 -5.03 -12.02 -14.52
C THR A 344 -6.08 -13.03 -14.07
N LEU A 345 -7.27 -12.53 -13.74
CA LEU A 345 -8.44 -13.33 -13.40
C LEU A 345 -9.56 -13.16 -14.44
N THR A 346 -9.99 -14.27 -15.02
CA THR A 346 -11.26 -14.35 -15.77
C THR A 346 -12.41 -14.75 -14.86
N ASN A 347 -13.64 -14.54 -15.32
CA ASN A 347 -14.85 -14.93 -14.60
C ASN A 347 -14.78 -16.40 -14.11
N GLY A 348 -15.06 -16.61 -12.82
CA GLY A 348 -15.08 -17.93 -12.16
C GLY A 348 -13.69 -18.53 -11.91
N GLN A 349 -12.61 -17.83 -12.27
CA GLN A 349 -11.24 -18.30 -12.04
C GLN A 349 -10.80 -18.04 -10.61
N SER A 350 -9.91 -18.90 -10.11
CA SER A 350 -9.13 -18.66 -8.91
C SER A 350 -7.63 -18.81 -9.17
N LYS A 351 -6.84 -18.12 -8.37
CA LYS A 351 -5.38 -18.16 -8.34
C LYS A 351 -4.89 -18.37 -6.91
N TYR A 352 -3.81 -19.13 -6.76
CA TYR A 352 -3.36 -19.64 -5.47
C TYR A 352 -1.87 -19.34 -5.24
N ILE A 353 -1.53 -18.92 -4.02
CA ILE A 353 -0.15 -18.78 -3.54
C ILE A 353 -0.05 -19.48 -2.20
N LYS A 354 0.95 -20.36 -2.03
CA LYS A 354 1.18 -21.10 -0.79
C LYS A 354 2.22 -20.41 0.08
N PHE A 355 1.98 -20.41 1.39
CA PHE A 355 2.90 -19.90 2.41
C PHE A 355 3.23 -21.00 3.40
N SER A 356 4.49 -21.04 3.82
CA SER A 356 4.97 -21.84 4.94
C SER A 356 5.25 -20.90 6.10
N VAL A 357 4.57 -21.10 7.22
CA VAL A 357 4.71 -20.30 8.44
C VAL A 357 5.34 -21.18 9.50
N SER A 358 6.64 -20.98 9.78
CA SER A 358 7.43 -21.85 10.67
C SER A 358 7.11 -21.65 12.15
N SER A 359 6.83 -20.42 12.56
CA SER A 359 6.52 -20.01 13.94
C SER A 359 5.26 -19.15 13.98
N LEU A 360 4.80 -18.76 15.18
CA LEU A 360 3.67 -17.85 15.31
C LEU A 360 3.93 -16.55 14.54
N ALA A 361 3.06 -16.20 13.60
CA ALA A 361 3.11 -14.93 12.91
C ALA A 361 2.20 -13.92 13.63
N ASP A 362 2.82 -12.97 14.33
CA ASP A 362 2.12 -11.96 15.13
C ASP A 362 1.14 -11.13 14.29
N GLU A 363 1.55 -10.71 13.09
CA GLU A 363 0.74 -9.90 12.18
C GLU A 363 0.98 -10.29 10.72
N VAL A 364 -0.10 -10.58 9.98
CA VAL A 364 -0.04 -10.89 8.55
C VAL A 364 -0.94 -9.91 7.80
N SER A 365 -0.37 -9.22 6.81
CA SER A 365 -1.09 -8.29 5.93
C SER A 365 -1.03 -8.77 4.48
N ILE A 366 -2.17 -8.90 3.83
CA ILE A 366 -2.27 -9.35 2.43
C ILE A 366 -3.30 -8.47 1.72
N VAL A 367 -2.88 -7.73 0.69
CA VAL A 367 -3.74 -6.80 -0.03
C VAL A 367 -3.81 -7.19 -1.50
N LEU A 368 -5.02 -7.36 -2.00
CA LEU A 368 -5.31 -7.51 -3.42
C LEU A 368 -5.84 -6.18 -3.96
N THR A 369 -5.33 -5.73 -5.10
CA THR A 369 -5.83 -4.54 -5.78
C THR A 369 -6.04 -4.82 -7.26
N TRP A 370 -6.99 -4.11 -7.86
CA TRP A 370 -7.23 -4.11 -9.30
C TRP A 370 -7.77 -2.75 -9.73
N HIS A 371 -7.90 -2.54 -11.03
CA HIS A 371 -8.55 -1.34 -11.54
C HIS A 371 -10.00 -1.58 -11.92
N GLN A 372 -10.84 -0.60 -11.64
CA GLN A 372 -12.06 -0.42 -12.40
C GLN A 372 -11.69 0.05 -13.82
N GLN A 373 -12.56 -0.24 -14.79
CA GLN A 373 -12.40 0.24 -16.16
C GLN A 373 -13.44 1.30 -16.48
N ALA A 374 -13.00 2.54 -16.66
CA ALA A 374 -13.85 3.62 -17.16
C ALA A 374 -14.12 3.44 -18.66
N ASN A 375 -15.38 3.60 -19.08
CA ASN A 375 -15.72 3.61 -20.50
C ASN A 375 -15.27 4.92 -21.16
N THR A 376 -14.99 4.91 -22.47
CA THR A 376 -14.45 6.06 -23.23
C THR A 376 -15.32 7.32 -23.23
N GLY A 377 -16.58 7.22 -22.79
CA GLY A 377 -17.49 8.35 -22.61
C GLY A 377 -17.59 8.86 -21.17
N PHE A 378 -16.87 8.26 -20.22
CA PHE A 378 -16.80 8.62 -18.79
C PHE A 378 -18.14 8.67 -18.02
N GLY A 379 -19.25 8.24 -18.63
CA GLY A 379 -20.57 8.15 -18.01
C GLY A 379 -20.91 6.77 -17.43
N SER A 380 -19.99 5.80 -17.51
CA SER A 380 -20.16 4.44 -16.98
C SER A 380 -18.81 3.75 -16.82
N TYR A 381 -18.79 2.64 -16.10
CA TYR A 381 -17.60 1.85 -15.79
C TYR A 381 -17.92 0.35 -15.72
N SER A 382 -16.88 -0.48 -15.75
CA SER A 382 -16.94 -1.90 -15.40
C SER A 382 -16.10 -2.12 -14.14
N LEU A 383 -16.73 -2.74 -13.15
CA LEU A 383 -16.07 -3.20 -11.92
C LEU A 383 -16.10 -4.73 -11.92
N ALA A 384 -14.98 -5.35 -11.56
CA ALA A 384 -14.91 -6.78 -11.29
C ALA A 384 -14.99 -7.01 -9.78
N ASP A 385 -15.66 -8.09 -9.40
CA ASP A 385 -15.79 -8.59 -8.04
C ASP A 385 -14.70 -9.64 -7.81
N LEU A 386 -13.58 -9.17 -7.25
CA LEU A 386 -12.47 -10.02 -6.83
C LEU A 386 -12.50 -10.19 -5.32
N ASN A 387 -12.30 -11.41 -4.86
CA ASN A 387 -12.36 -11.78 -3.46
C ASN A 387 -11.04 -12.40 -3.01
N LEU A 388 -10.71 -12.20 -1.74
CA LEU A 388 -9.47 -12.66 -1.13
C LEU A 388 -9.76 -13.57 0.07
N GLU A 389 -9.15 -14.75 0.10
CA GLU A 389 -9.37 -15.75 1.15
C GLU A 389 -8.04 -16.42 1.54
N LEU A 390 -7.78 -16.53 2.85
CA LEU A 390 -6.71 -17.35 3.42
C LEU A 390 -7.29 -18.68 3.88
N LEU A 391 -6.71 -19.77 3.39
CA LEU A 391 -7.09 -21.14 3.72
C LEU A 391 -5.94 -21.86 4.41
N GLN A 392 -6.26 -22.74 5.36
CA GLN A 392 -5.28 -23.72 5.83
C GLN A 392 -5.00 -24.72 4.71
N TYR A 393 -3.76 -25.18 4.59
CA TYR A 393 -3.37 -26.08 3.52
C TYR A 393 -2.75 -27.37 4.06
N ASN A 394 -3.49 -28.47 3.93
CA ASN A 394 -3.06 -29.78 4.42
C ASN A 394 -2.97 -30.77 3.26
N GLY A 395 -1.74 -31.17 2.89
CA GLY A 395 -1.51 -32.25 1.92
C GLY A 395 -2.18 -32.05 0.55
N GLY A 396 -2.13 -30.85 -0.02
CA GLY A 396 -2.77 -30.56 -1.31
C GLY A 396 -4.19 -30.00 -1.23
N LYS A 397 -4.76 -29.92 -0.02
CA LYS A 397 -6.16 -29.55 0.19
C LYS A 397 -6.28 -28.24 0.99
N PRO A 398 -6.70 -27.14 0.33
CA PRO A 398 -7.13 -25.94 1.03
C PRO A 398 -8.42 -26.17 1.81
N THR A 399 -8.49 -25.67 3.05
CA THR A 399 -9.67 -25.71 3.92
C THR A 399 -9.94 -24.33 4.52
N PRO A 400 -11.20 -23.85 4.54
CA PRO A 400 -11.53 -22.53 5.07
C PRO A 400 -11.16 -22.35 6.53
N LEU A 401 -10.79 -21.12 6.90
CA LEU A 401 -10.55 -20.69 8.28
C LEU A 401 -11.78 -19.99 8.91
N THR A 402 -12.89 -19.90 8.18
CA THR A 402 -14.10 -19.25 8.68
C THR A 402 -14.78 -20.06 9.79
N GLY A 403 -15.46 -19.38 10.70
CA GLY A 403 -16.19 -20.03 11.78
C GLY A 403 -15.28 -20.72 12.80
N ASP A 404 -15.73 -21.86 13.31
CA ASP A 404 -15.00 -22.63 14.34
C ASP A 404 -13.69 -23.22 13.81
N ALA A 405 -13.55 -23.38 12.49
CA ALA A 405 -12.34 -23.91 11.86
C ALA A 405 -11.11 -23.01 12.05
N GLY A 406 -11.32 -21.70 12.23
CA GLY A 406 -10.24 -20.74 12.50
C GLY A 406 -9.87 -20.60 13.97
N ILE A 407 -10.60 -21.23 14.89
CA ILE A 407 -10.31 -21.15 16.32
C ILE A 407 -8.99 -21.88 16.61
N GLY A 408 -8.05 -21.17 17.23
CA GLY A 408 -6.71 -21.69 17.50
C GLY A 408 -5.75 -21.62 16.31
N VAL A 409 -6.23 -21.23 15.12
CA VAL A 409 -5.39 -20.99 13.93
C VAL A 409 -5.01 -19.52 13.80
N PHE A 410 -5.92 -18.60 14.10
CA PHE A 410 -5.60 -17.16 14.20
C PHE A 410 -6.35 -16.50 15.36
N GLY A 411 -5.69 -15.56 16.03
CA GLY A 411 -6.22 -14.87 17.20
C GLY A 411 -7.36 -13.90 16.87
N SER A 412 -7.13 -12.98 15.93
CA SER A 412 -8.11 -11.98 15.51
C SER A 412 -7.89 -11.52 14.07
N GLY A 413 -8.82 -10.71 13.55
CA GLY A 413 -8.80 -10.24 12.17
C GLY A 413 -9.70 -11.04 11.24
N ASN A 414 -9.35 -11.08 9.95
CA ASN A 414 -10.17 -11.70 8.91
C ASN A 414 -9.38 -12.68 8.05
N SER A 415 -10.04 -13.78 7.66
CA SER A 415 -9.54 -14.76 6.69
C SER A 415 -10.25 -14.69 5.33
N VAL A 416 -11.32 -13.90 5.23
CA VAL A 416 -12.03 -13.60 3.98
C VAL A 416 -12.31 -12.11 3.91
N SER A 417 -12.06 -11.53 2.75
CA SER A 417 -12.45 -10.17 2.36
C SER A 417 -13.18 -10.26 1.01
N GLU A 418 -14.43 -9.79 0.98
CA GLU A 418 -15.39 -10.02 -0.11
C GLU A 418 -16.32 -8.80 -0.33
N SER A 419 -15.74 -7.65 -0.63
CA SER A 419 -16.49 -6.45 -1.01
C SER A 419 -16.93 -6.50 -2.47
N GLU A 420 -18.22 -6.29 -2.71
CA GLU A 420 -18.79 -6.21 -4.07
C GLU A 420 -18.58 -4.83 -4.73
N ILE A 421 -18.06 -3.84 -3.99
CA ILE A 421 -18.03 -2.43 -4.42
C ILE A 421 -16.63 -1.80 -4.45
N ASP A 422 -15.64 -2.45 -3.85
CA ASP A 422 -14.27 -1.94 -3.77
C ASP A 422 -13.39 -2.46 -4.92
N THR A 423 -12.19 -1.88 -5.02
CA THR A 423 -11.09 -2.38 -5.88
C THR A 423 -9.88 -2.82 -5.06
N VAL A 424 -10.13 -3.06 -3.77
CA VAL A 424 -9.15 -3.46 -2.77
C VAL A 424 -9.81 -4.53 -1.91
N GLU A 425 -9.12 -5.64 -1.71
CA GLU A 425 -9.42 -6.59 -0.64
C GLU A 425 -8.22 -6.69 0.29
N HIS A 426 -8.47 -6.83 1.59
CA HIS A 426 -7.38 -6.86 2.57
C HIS A 426 -7.66 -7.88 3.66
N LEU A 427 -6.72 -8.81 3.80
CA LEU A 427 -6.64 -9.69 4.96
C LEU A 427 -5.63 -9.13 5.93
N TYR A 428 -6.08 -8.94 7.17
CA TYR A 428 -5.22 -8.61 8.28
C TYR A 428 -5.51 -9.58 9.42
N LEU A 429 -4.52 -10.42 9.74
CA LEU A 429 -4.63 -11.44 10.77
C LEU A 429 -3.62 -11.17 11.87
N LYS A 430 -4.03 -11.39 13.12
CA LYS A 430 -3.12 -11.41 14.26
C LYS A 430 -2.98 -12.80 14.86
N ASN A 431 -1.77 -13.13 15.29
CA ASN A 431 -1.41 -14.40 15.92
C ASN A 431 -1.79 -15.61 15.05
N LEU A 432 -1.35 -15.63 13.79
CA LEU A 432 -1.52 -16.77 12.88
C LEU A 432 -0.56 -17.89 13.31
N SER A 433 -1.09 -19.06 13.63
CA SER A 433 -0.29 -20.20 14.09
C SER A 433 0.68 -20.69 13.01
N ALA A 434 1.75 -21.34 13.42
CA ALA A 434 2.61 -22.09 12.50
C ALA A 434 1.78 -23.09 11.67
N GLY A 435 2.18 -23.30 10.42
CA GLY A 435 1.53 -24.19 9.48
C GLY A 435 1.66 -23.78 8.03
N GLU A 436 1.04 -24.56 7.16
CA GLU A 436 0.95 -24.28 5.73
C GLU A 436 -0.39 -23.60 5.41
N TYR A 437 -0.34 -22.57 4.59
CA TYR A 437 -1.50 -21.79 4.19
C TYR A 437 -1.50 -21.57 2.68
N VAL A 438 -2.68 -21.32 2.13
CA VAL A 438 -2.85 -20.88 0.75
C VAL A 438 -3.72 -19.64 0.74
N VAL A 439 -3.24 -18.58 0.10
CA VAL A 439 -4.08 -17.45 -0.30
C VAL A 439 -4.74 -17.80 -1.63
N LYS A 440 -6.04 -17.57 -1.70
CA LYS A 440 -6.87 -17.69 -2.89
C LYS A 440 -7.36 -16.31 -3.29
N MET A 441 -7.01 -15.89 -4.49
CA MET A 441 -7.67 -14.79 -5.20
C MET A 441 -8.74 -15.40 -6.10
N SER A 442 -9.95 -14.87 -6.11
CA SER A 442 -11.03 -15.41 -6.94
C SER A 442 -11.92 -14.33 -7.51
N ARG A 443 -12.52 -14.61 -8.67
CA ARG A 443 -13.46 -13.69 -9.32
C ARG A 443 -14.87 -14.26 -9.33
N SER A 444 -15.82 -13.49 -8.80
CA SER A 444 -17.19 -13.94 -8.52
C SER A 444 -18.27 -13.28 -9.39
N ASP A 445 -17.93 -12.23 -10.14
CA ASP A 445 -18.86 -11.54 -11.05
C ASP A 445 -19.12 -12.29 -12.37
N SER A 446 -20.07 -11.76 -13.15
CA SER A 446 -20.36 -12.19 -14.52
C SER A 446 -19.82 -11.28 -15.64
N ALA A 447 -19.03 -10.26 -15.28
CA ALA A 447 -18.52 -9.27 -16.23
C ALA A 447 -17.53 -9.90 -17.23
N ALA A 448 -17.55 -9.42 -18.47
CA ALA A 448 -16.70 -9.93 -19.54
C ALA A 448 -15.25 -9.47 -19.38
N GLY A 449 -14.34 -10.17 -20.08
CA GLY A 449 -12.93 -9.82 -20.14
C GLY A 449 -12.13 -10.32 -18.94
N ALA A 450 -10.81 -10.35 -19.11
CA ALA A 450 -9.88 -10.67 -18.04
C ALA A 450 -9.55 -9.39 -17.27
N ARG A 451 -9.16 -9.52 -15.99
CA ARG A 451 -8.80 -8.38 -15.13
C ARG A 451 -7.42 -8.60 -14.58
N VAL A 452 -6.54 -7.63 -14.82
CA VAL A 452 -5.24 -7.56 -14.14
C VAL A 452 -5.51 -7.24 -12.67
N CYS A 453 -4.82 -7.93 -11.79
CA CYS A 453 -4.86 -7.68 -10.36
C CYS A 453 -3.48 -7.95 -9.77
N SER A 454 -3.13 -7.22 -8.72
CA SER A 454 -1.87 -7.38 -8.00
C SER A 454 -2.13 -7.68 -6.54
N LEU A 455 -1.44 -8.70 -6.02
CA LEU A 455 -1.46 -9.12 -4.64
C LEU A 455 -0.12 -8.75 -4.00
N GLY A 456 -0.13 -8.05 -2.88
CA GLY A 456 1.03 -7.90 -2.00
C GLY A 456 0.81 -8.66 -0.70
N TRP A 457 1.87 -9.22 -0.13
CA TRP A 457 1.83 -9.83 1.20
C TRP A 457 3.04 -9.45 2.06
N LEU A 458 2.79 -9.38 3.35
CA LEU A 458 3.77 -9.14 4.38
C LEU A 458 3.45 -10.01 5.60
N PHE A 459 4.27 -11.03 5.78
CA PHE A 459 4.36 -11.83 6.99
C PHE A 459 5.51 -11.25 7.84
N PRO A 460 5.53 -11.52 9.16
CA PRO A 460 6.71 -11.19 9.94
C PRO A 460 7.89 -11.95 9.35
N GLU A 461 9.10 -11.37 9.49
CA GLU A 461 10.29 -12.16 9.23
C GLU A 461 10.21 -13.34 10.19
N GLN A 462 10.10 -14.54 9.63
CA GLN A 462 10.24 -15.74 10.42
C GLN A 462 11.70 -15.73 10.81
N ASP A 463 11.98 -15.67 12.12
CA ASP A 463 13.34 -15.73 12.61
C ASP A 463 14.03 -16.87 11.87
N ALA A 464 15.01 -16.51 11.04
CA ALA A 464 15.77 -17.47 10.28
C ALA A 464 16.41 -18.36 11.33
N SER A 465 15.83 -19.54 11.56
CA SER A 465 16.15 -20.51 12.63
C SER A 465 17.26 -19.95 13.51
N VAL A 466 16.92 -19.22 14.58
CA VAL A 466 17.93 -18.58 15.44
C VAL A 466 19.01 -19.63 15.64
N PRO A 467 20.27 -19.42 15.21
CA PRO A 467 21.25 -20.50 15.27
C PRO A 467 21.28 -21.04 16.70
N GLY A 468 20.98 -22.33 16.90
CA GLY A 468 20.85 -22.90 18.24
C GLY A 468 19.43 -22.95 18.85
N ASP A 469 18.42 -22.33 18.26
CA ASP A 469 17.00 -22.56 18.60
C ASP A 469 16.57 -23.87 17.95
N LEU A 470 16.72 -24.94 18.71
CA LEU A 470 16.49 -26.30 18.27
C LEU A 470 15.04 -26.73 18.46
N ASN A 471 14.28 -25.97 19.25
CA ASN A 471 12.89 -26.29 19.57
C ASN A 471 11.88 -25.40 18.79
N GLY A 472 12.35 -24.33 18.15
CA GLY A 472 11.59 -23.41 17.32
C GLY A 472 10.78 -22.36 18.08
N ASP A 473 11.14 -22.04 19.33
CA ASP A 473 10.43 -21.08 20.19
C ASP A 473 10.92 -19.64 20.06
N GLY A 474 11.95 -19.40 19.24
CA GLY A 474 12.51 -18.08 18.97
C GLY A 474 13.55 -17.63 20.00
N THR A 475 13.92 -18.47 20.96
CA THR A 475 14.98 -18.20 21.95
C THR A 475 16.01 -19.34 21.98
N VAL A 476 17.24 -19.06 22.42
CA VAL A 476 18.26 -20.09 22.69
C VAL A 476 18.47 -20.19 24.18
N ASP A 477 17.81 -21.18 24.79
CA ASP A 477 17.80 -21.34 26.25
C ASP A 477 18.05 -22.80 26.70
N VAL A 478 17.67 -23.09 27.94
CA VAL A 478 17.83 -24.44 28.52
C VAL A 478 17.02 -25.50 27.78
N ASN A 479 15.92 -25.13 27.13
CA ASN A 479 15.07 -26.05 26.38
C ASN A 479 15.77 -26.54 25.11
N ASP A 480 16.58 -25.71 24.45
CA ASP A 480 17.42 -26.12 23.32
C ASP A 480 18.59 -27.00 23.76
N LEU A 481 19.17 -26.70 24.92
CA LEU A 481 20.17 -27.57 25.54
C LEU A 481 19.60 -28.97 25.82
N LEU A 482 18.33 -29.06 26.21
CA LEU A 482 17.67 -30.35 26.40
C LEU A 482 17.49 -31.09 25.06
N VAL A 483 17.32 -30.39 23.94
CA VAL A 483 17.30 -31.00 22.60
C VAL A 483 18.68 -31.57 22.23
N ILE A 484 19.78 -30.87 22.53
CA ILE A 484 21.15 -31.40 22.34
C ILE A 484 21.39 -32.65 23.18
N ILE A 485 21.04 -32.61 24.48
CA ILE A 485 21.25 -33.75 25.38
C ILE A 485 20.41 -34.97 24.94
N ALA A 486 19.21 -34.74 24.40
CA ALA A 486 18.36 -35.81 23.90
C ALA A 486 18.91 -36.46 22.62
N GLY A 487 19.67 -35.71 21.80
CA GLY A 487 20.29 -36.16 20.56
C GLY A 487 21.70 -36.75 20.70
N TRP A 488 22.24 -36.86 21.92
CA TRP A 488 23.64 -37.17 22.16
C TRP A 488 24.16 -38.43 21.46
N GLY A 489 25.28 -38.29 20.75
CA GLY A 489 25.96 -39.40 20.05
C GLY A 489 25.94 -39.27 18.53
N VAL A 490 26.08 -40.40 17.84
CA VAL A 490 26.23 -40.42 16.37
C VAL A 490 24.90 -40.14 15.69
N CYS A 491 24.89 -39.19 14.75
CA CYS A 491 23.72 -38.88 13.96
C CYS A 491 23.37 -40.03 13.00
N SER A 492 22.07 -40.38 12.93
CA SER A 492 21.55 -41.40 12.02
C SER A 492 20.48 -40.82 11.09
N GLY A 493 20.86 -39.76 10.35
CA GLY A 493 19.97 -39.01 9.46
C GLY A 493 20.09 -37.50 9.69
N GLU A 494 19.00 -36.77 9.45
CA GLU A 494 18.90 -35.36 9.83
C GLU A 494 19.00 -35.23 11.36
N CYS A 495 19.90 -34.36 11.81
CA CYS A 495 20.34 -34.28 13.20
C CYS A 495 20.40 -32.80 13.59
N PRO A 496 19.25 -32.18 13.92
CA PRO A 496 19.19 -30.74 14.20
C PRO A 496 20.13 -30.31 15.35
N ALA A 497 20.45 -31.23 16.26
CA ALA A 497 21.35 -31.02 17.39
C ALA A 497 22.85 -31.07 17.05
N ASP A 498 23.25 -31.52 15.85
CA ASP A 498 24.64 -31.44 15.37
C ASP A 498 24.85 -30.05 14.74
N LEU A 499 25.12 -29.09 15.61
CA LEU A 499 25.33 -27.69 15.23
C LEU A 499 26.68 -27.50 14.54
N SER A 500 27.66 -28.36 14.83
CA SER A 500 29.01 -28.29 14.27
C SER A 500 29.11 -28.89 12.85
N GLY A 501 28.16 -29.75 12.48
CA GLY A 501 28.06 -30.42 11.19
C GLY A 501 29.06 -31.57 11.00
N ASP A 502 29.60 -32.13 12.08
CA ASP A 502 30.63 -33.17 12.03
C ASP A 502 30.08 -34.60 12.08
N GLY A 503 28.76 -34.74 12.18
CA GLY A 503 28.03 -36.01 12.25
C GLY A 503 27.91 -36.58 13.67
N LEU A 504 28.31 -35.84 14.70
CA LEU A 504 28.20 -36.20 16.11
C LEU A 504 27.50 -35.07 16.88
N VAL A 505 26.64 -35.45 17.84
CA VAL A 505 26.14 -34.53 18.86
C VAL A 505 26.96 -34.74 20.13
N ASP A 506 27.88 -33.80 20.40
CA ASP A 506 28.77 -33.85 21.56
C ASP A 506 28.96 -32.49 22.26
N VAL A 507 30.04 -32.38 23.04
CA VAL A 507 30.35 -31.16 23.81
C VAL A 507 30.58 -29.96 22.88
N SER A 508 31.04 -30.17 21.66
CA SER A 508 31.28 -29.14 20.65
C SER A 508 29.99 -28.42 20.28
N ASP A 509 28.88 -29.16 20.15
CA ASP A 509 27.56 -28.60 19.87
C ASP A 509 27.00 -27.83 21.07
N ILE A 510 27.24 -28.31 22.30
CA ILE A 510 26.90 -27.53 23.51
C ILE A 510 27.65 -26.19 23.52
N LEU A 511 28.95 -26.20 23.22
CA LEU A 511 29.74 -24.96 23.21
C LEU A 511 29.27 -23.99 22.12
N LEU A 512 28.81 -24.52 20.98
CA LEU A 512 28.25 -23.74 19.90
C LEU A 512 26.86 -23.18 20.27
N LEU A 513 25.99 -23.98 20.90
CA LEU A 513 24.70 -23.54 21.44
C LEU A 513 24.88 -22.39 22.44
N LEU A 514 25.80 -22.53 23.38
CA LEU A 514 26.09 -21.49 24.38
C LEU A 514 26.60 -20.18 23.76
N SER A 515 27.16 -20.23 22.56
CA SER A 515 27.57 -19.02 21.81
C SER A 515 26.38 -18.22 21.26
N TYR A 516 25.21 -18.86 21.18
CA TYR A 516 23.97 -18.27 20.69
C TYR A 516 22.95 -17.98 21.79
N TRP A 517 23.30 -18.22 23.07
CA TRP A 517 22.40 -18.08 24.22
C TRP A 517 21.75 -16.70 24.29
N SER A 518 20.42 -16.64 24.38
CA SER A 518 19.62 -15.39 24.32
C SER A 518 18.61 -15.28 25.45
#